data_AF-A0A653YSV8-F1
#
_entry.id   AF-A0A653YSV8-F1
#
_cell.length_a   1.000
_cell.length_b   1.000
_cell.length_c   1.000
_cell.angle_alpha   90.00
_cell.angle_beta   90.00
_cell.angle_gamma   90.00
#
_symmetry.space_group_name_H-M   'P 1'
#
loop_
_entity.id
_entity.type
_entity.pdbx_description
1 polymer ?
#
loop_
_entity_poly.entity_id
_entity_poly.type
_entity_poly.pdbx_seq_one_letter_code
_entity_poly.pdbx_strand_id
1 'polypeptide(L)' 'MKELEEKAAFEALKHTTFMALTDIAQKVNPSVDLTEYLNMLQHNFEAEKNRIINRTIRGED' A
#
# COMPACT_ATOMS: atom_id res chain seq x y z
N MET A 1 6.60 -13.59 -13.92
CA MET A 1 6.12 -13.55 -12.52
C MET A 1 6.94 -12.58 -11.70
N LYS A 2 8.26 -12.78 -11.57
CA LYS A 2 9.15 -11.91 -10.78
C LYS A 2 9.09 -10.42 -11.16
N GLU A 3 9.17 -10.09 -12.45
CA GLU A 3 9.07 -8.70 -12.92
C GLU A 3 7.72 -8.05 -12.59
N LEU A 4 6.63 -8.82 -12.62
CA LEU A 4 5.31 -8.34 -12.25
C LEU A 4 5.23 -8.06 -10.75
N GLU A 5 5.78 -8.95 -9.91
CA GLU A 5 5.84 -8.76 -8.46
C GLU A 5 6.67 -7.53 -8.07
N GLU A 6 7.82 -7.33 -8.73
CA GLU A 6 8.68 -6.16 -8.50
C GLU A 6 7.98 -4.86 -8.90
N LYS A 7 7.31 -4.85 -10.06
CA LYS A 7 6.52 -3.70 -10.51
C LYS A 7 5.36 -3.41 -9.56
N ALA A 8 4.58 -4.43 -9.19
CA ALA A 8 3.47 -4.29 -8.27
C ALA A 8 3.91 -3.81 -6.89
N ALA A 9 5.06 -4.30 -6.40
CA ALA A 9 5.65 -3.82 -5.14
C ALA A 9 6.04 -2.34 -5.22
N PHE A 10 6.65 -1.89 -6.32
CA PHE A 10 7.00 -0.48 -6.49
C PHE A 10 5.77 0.43 -6.53
N GLU A 11 4.73 0.03 -7.26
CA GLU A 11 3.48 0.80 -7.35
C GLU A 11 2.73 0.83 -6.02
N ALA A 12 2.62 -0.32 -5.33
CA ALA A 12 2.02 -0.40 -4.01
C ALA A 12 2.74 0.48 -3.00
N LEU A 13 4.09 0.52 -3.03
CA LEU A 13 4.89 1.39 -2.16
C LEU A 13 4.58 2.86 -2.38
N LYS A 14 4.48 3.30 -3.64
CA LYS A 14 4.10 4.68 -3.96
C LYS A 14 2.71 5.00 -3.40
N HIS A 15 1.75 4.13 -3.65
CA HIS A 15 0.37 4.31 -3.20
C HIS A 15 0.28 4.44 -1.67
N THR A 16 0.85 3.48 -0.93
CA THR A 16 0.81 3.49 0.53
C THR A 16 1.58 4.65 1.14
N THR A 17 2.66 5.11 0.50
CA THR A 17 3.38 6.31 0.93
C THR A 17 2.51 7.56 0.81
N PHE A 18 1.79 7.73 -0.29
CA PHE A 18 0.86 8.86 -0.44
C PHE A 18 -0.29 8.83 0.57
N MET A 19 -0.83 7.64 0.86
CA MET A 19 -1.80 7.47 1.93
C MET A 19 -1.21 7.90 3.27
N ALA A 20 -0.02 7.40 3.62
CA ALA A 20 0.62 7.71 4.89
C ALA A 20 0.87 9.22 5.07
N LEU A 21 1.33 9.91 4.02
CA LEU A 21 1.53 11.36 4.05
C LEU A 21 0.20 12.11 4.24
N THR A 22 -0.87 11.62 3.63
CA THR A 22 -2.22 12.21 3.77
C THR A 22 -2.74 12.03 5.19
N ASP A 23 -2.62 10.83 5.75
CA ASP A 23 -3.05 10.51 7.12
C ASP A 23 -2.33 11.37 8.15
N ILE A 24 -1.01 11.57 7.98
CA ILE A 24 -0.19 12.44 8.83
C ILE A 24 -0.61 13.91 8.68
N ALA A 25 -0.78 14.39 7.45
CA ALA A 25 -1.14 15.79 7.19
C ALA A 25 -2.54 16.14 7.74
N GLN A 26 -3.50 15.23 7.61
CA GLN A 26 -4.87 15.40 8.07
C GLN A 26 -5.06 15.02 9.53
N LYS A 27 -4.06 14.39 10.17
CA LYS A 27 -4.16 13.83 11.52
C LYS A 27 -5.38 12.93 11.66
N VAL A 28 -5.62 12.05 10.68
CA VAL A 28 -6.85 11.23 10.60
C VAL A 28 -7.02 10.38 11.86
N ASN A 29 -5.93 9.91 12.47
CA ASN A 29 -5.95 9.09 13.67
C ASN A 29 -4.80 9.45 14.63
N PRO A 30 -4.91 10.56 15.38
CA PRO A 30 -3.82 11.06 16.22
C PRO A 30 -3.60 10.23 17.49
N SER A 31 -4.55 9.36 17.85
CA SER A 31 -4.49 8.48 19.03
C SER A 31 -4.00 7.07 18.73
N VAL A 32 -3.82 6.72 17.46
CA VAL A 32 -3.30 5.39 17.08
C VAL A 32 -1.84 5.30 17.47
N ASP A 33 -1.46 4.17 18.07
CA ASP A 33 -0.07 3.92 18.43
C ASP A 33 0.80 3.83 17.16
N LEU A 34 2.05 4.29 17.25
CA LEU A 34 2.95 4.28 16.10
C LEU A 34 3.16 2.86 15.55
N THR A 35 3.29 1.87 16.43
CA THR A 35 3.47 0.46 16.01
C THR A 35 2.24 -0.06 15.30
N GLU A 36 1.05 0.25 15.83
CA GLU A 36 -0.22 -0.09 15.20
C GLU A 36 -0.35 0.55 13.82
N TYR A 37 -0.02 1.84 13.70
CA TYR A 37 -0.05 2.55 12.43
C TYR A 37 0.93 1.96 11.40
N LEU A 38 2.15 1.62 11.81
CA LEU A 38 3.13 0.98 10.93
C LEU A 38 2.65 -0.40 10.45
N ASN A 39 2.01 -1.17 11.33
CA ASN A 39 1.41 -2.45 10.95
C ASN A 39 0.26 -2.26 9.95
N MET A 40 -0.58 -1.23 10.13
CA MET A 40 -1.63 -0.88 9.16
C MET A 40 -1.03 -0.53 7.79
N LEU A 41 0.04 0.27 7.74
CA LEU A 41 0.71 0.61 6.48
C LEU A 41 1.29 -0.62 5.78
N GLN A 42 1.88 -1.55 6.54
CA GLN A 42 2.39 -2.81 5.99
C GLN A 42 1.27 -3.68 5.42
N HIS A 43 0.14 -3.81 6.13
CA HIS A 43 -1.01 -4.55 5.64
C HIS A 43 -1.60 -3.92 4.37
N ASN A 44 -1.72 -2.59 4.33
CA ASN A 44 -2.20 -1.86 3.15
C ASN A 44 -1.28 -2.06 1.95
N PHE A 45 0.04 -2.11 2.18
CA PHE A 45 1.02 -2.35 1.13
C PHE A 45 0.85 -3.74 0.50
N GLU A 46 0.75 -4.78 1.34
CA GLU A 46 0.56 -6.15 0.85
C GLU A 46 -0.77 -6.33 0.14
N ALA A 47 -1.84 -5.72 0.66
CA ALA A 47 -3.16 -5.74 0.03
C ALA A 47 -3.13 -5.06 -1.35
N GLU A 48 -2.50 -3.90 -1.46
CA GLU A 48 -2.42 -3.15 -2.72
C GLU A 48 -1.54 -3.87 -3.76
N LYS A 49 -0.39 -4.41 -3.34
CA LYS A 49 0.47 -5.23 -4.21
C LYS A 49 -0.32 -6.41 -4.79
N ASN A 50 -1.06 -7.13 -3.95
CA ASN A 50 -1.89 -8.25 -4.38
C ASN A 50 -3.04 -7.80 -5.30
N ARG A 51 -3.63 -6.64 -5.04
CA ARG A 51 -4.66 -6.05 -5.93
C ARG A 51 -4.10 -5.80 -7.32
N ILE A 52 -2.93 -5.17 -7.42
CA ILE A 52 -2.26 -4.87 -8.69
C ILE A 52 -1.96 -6.16 -9.45
N ILE A 53 -1.29 -7.13 -8.80
CA ILE A 53 -0.98 -8.44 -9.43
C ILE A 53 -2.24 -9.10 -9.99
N ASN A 54 -3.31 -9.14 -9.20
CA ASN A 54 -4.56 -9.78 -9.63
C ASN A 54 -5.22 -9.04 -10.79
N ARG A 55 -5.21 -7.71 -10.80
CA ARG A 55 -5.74 -6.90 -11.91
C ARG A 55 -4.93 -7.11 -13.19
N THR A 56 -3.60 -7.14 -13.10
CA THR A 56 -2.74 -7.41 -14.26
C THR A 56 -3.00 -8.81 -14.84
N ILE A 57 -3.13 -9.84 -13.98
CA ILE A 57 -3.40 -11.22 -14.42
C ILE A 57 -4.78 -11.32 -15.11
N ARG A 58 -5.77 -10.54 -14.64
CA ARG A 58 -7.12 -10.49 -15.23
C ARG A 58 -7.20 -9.63 -16.49
N GLY A 59 -6.15 -8.88 -16.82
CA GLY A 59 -6.15 -7.93 -17.94
C GLY A 59 -7.01 -6.69 -17.69
N GLU A 60 -7.16 -6.28 -16.43
CA GLU A 60 -7.96 -5.12 -15.98
C GLU A 60 -7.11 -3.85 -15.75
N ASP A 61 -5.87 -3.85 -16.26
CA ASP A 61 -4.90 -2.76 -16.17
C ASP A 61 -4.83 -1.91 -17.45
#